data_AF-A0A2V8LTU8-F1
#
_entry.id   AF-A0A2V8LTU8-F1
#
_cell.length_a   1.000
_cell.length_b   1.000
_cell.length_c   1.000
_cell.angle_alpha   90.00
_cell.angle_beta   90.00
_cell.angle_gamma   90.00
#
_symmetry.space_group_name_H-M   'P 1'
#
loop_
_entity.id
_entity.type
_entity.pdbx_description
1 polymer ?
#
loop_
_entity_poly.entity_id
_entity_poly.type
_entity_poly.pdbx_seq_one_letter_code
_entity_poly.pdbx_strand_id
1 'polypeptide(L)' 'MGNSNQHLHYDVPHVLVGGLNGRLKGWRHLAYPTKTVPTGNLLLSILDKFDIHQDSIGDSTGRLDNL' A
#
# COMPACT_ATOMS: atom_id res chain seq x y z
N MET A 1 15.18 20.51 -5.53
CA MET A 1 16.22 19.46 -5.63
C MET A 1 15.87 18.36 -4.64
N GLY A 2 15.93 17.09 -5.05
CA GLY A 2 15.67 15.93 -4.18
C GLY A 2 16.96 15.41 -3.55
N ASN A 3 16.86 14.82 -2.36
CA ASN A 3 17.97 14.13 -1.70
C ASN A 3 17.94 12.66 -2.12
N SER A 4 18.89 12.21 -2.93
CA SER A 4 18.93 10.82 -3.43
C SER A 4 19.14 9.76 -2.35
N ASN A 5 19.58 10.15 -1.14
CA ASN A 5 19.65 9.25 0.01
C ASN A 5 18.31 9.11 0.75
N GLN A 6 17.32 9.97 0.45
CA GLN A 6 16.00 9.94 1.06
C GLN A 6 14.97 9.44 0.05
N HIS A 7 14.58 8.17 0.21
CA HIS A 7 13.48 7.58 -0.54
C HIS A 7 12.19 7.79 0.27
N LEU A 8 11.31 8.69 -0.18
CA LEU A 8 10.08 9.01 0.54
C LEU A 8 9.02 7.96 0.23
N HIS A 9 8.50 7.32 1.27
CA HIS A 9 7.50 6.24 1.14
C HIS A 9 6.06 6.71 1.41
N TYR A 10 5.81 8.01 1.43
CA TYR A 10 4.48 8.56 1.67
C TYR A 10 3.76 8.85 0.36
N ASP A 11 2.51 8.41 0.26
CA ASP A 11 1.59 8.68 -0.85
C ASP A 11 2.14 8.30 -2.22
N VAL A 12 3.02 7.29 -2.27
CA VAL A 12 3.52 6.74 -3.52
C VAL A 12 2.32 6.21 -4.32
N PRO A 13 2.11 6.65 -5.58
CA PRO A 13 1.02 6.15 -6.39
C PRO A 13 1.26 4.69 -6.79
N HIS A 14 0.25 3.85 -6.63
CA HIS A 14 0.31 2.43 -6.98
C HIS A 14 -0.81 2.06 -7.95
N VAL A 15 -0.51 1.14 -8.87
CA VAL A 15 -1.53 0.52 -9.74
C VAL A 15 -1.79 -0.89 -9.25
N LEU A 16 -3.03 -1.18 -8.88
CA LEU A 16 -3.47 -2.52 -8.53
C LEU A 16 -3.99 -3.23 -9.78
N VAL A 17 -3.34 -4.34 -10.13
CA VAL A 17 -3.69 -5.19 -11.27
C VAL A 17 -4.00 -6.60 -10.77
N GLY A 18 -5.00 -7.25 -11.37
CA GLY A 18 -5.48 -8.58 -10.97
C GLY A 18 -6.59 -8.54 -9.92
N GLY A 19 -7.27 -9.67 -9.73
CA GLY A 19 -8.48 -9.74 -8.90
C GLY A 19 -8.41 -10.69 -7.70
N LEU A 20 -7.28 -11.40 -7.52
CA LEU A 20 -7.10 -12.41 -6.46
C LEU A 20 -8.32 -13.34 -6.30
N ASN A 21 -8.74 -13.98 -7.41
CA ASN A 21 -9.94 -14.83 -7.44
C ASN A 21 -11.22 -14.16 -6.89
N GLY A 22 -11.38 -12.86 -7.14
CA GLY A 22 -12.53 -12.05 -6.69
C GLY A 22 -12.37 -11.43 -5.29
N ARG A 23 -11.27 -11.68 -4.58
CA ARG A 23 -11.03 -11.13 -3.22
C ARG A 23 -10.43 -9.73 -3.20
N LEU A 24 -9.98 -9.25 -4.36
CA LEU A 24 -9.37 -7.93 -4.55
C LEU A 24 -10.01 -7.24 -5.75
N LYS A 25 -10.41 -5.98 -5.60
CA LYS A 25 -10.84 -5.17 -6.74
C LYS A 25 -9.60 -4.61 -7.44
N GLY A 26 -9.20 -5.22 -8.54
CA GLY A 26 -8.13 -4.71 -9.40
C GLY A 26 -8.56 -3.51 -10.25
N TRP A 27 -7.69 -3.18 -11.20
CA TRP A 27 -7.82 -2.08 -12.15
C TRP A 27 -8.03 -0.71 -11.49
N ARG A 28 -7.25 -0.45 -10.44
CA ARG A 28 -7.31 0.79 -9.66
C ARG A 28 -5.97 1.49 -9.68
N HIS A 29 -6.02 2.82 -9.77
CA HIS A 29 -4.89 3.68 -9.47
C HIS A 29 -5.12 4.26 -8.06
N LEU A 30 -4.32 3.82 -7.10
CA LEU A 30 -4.34 4.32 -5.73
C LEU A 30 -3.33 5.46 -5.63
N ALA A 31 -3.84 6.68 -5.52
CA ALA A 31 -3.04 7.87 -5.32
C ALA A 31 -3.70 8.72 -4.23
N TYR A 32 -2.95 8.99 -3.17
CA TYR A 32 -3.40 9.83 -2.06
C TYR A 32 -2.72 11.19 -2.19
N PRO A 33 -3.42 12.30 -1.87
CA PRO A 33 -2.84 13.64 -1.93
C PRO A 33 -2.38 14.19 -0.56
N THR A 34 -2.43 13.37 0.49
CA THR A 34 -2.29 13.80 1.89
C THR A 34 -0.84 13.97 2.36
N LYS A 35 0.11 13.26 1.72
CA LYS A 35 1.52 13.08 2.11
C LYS A 35 1.69 12.44 3.47
N THR A 36 0.83 11.48 3.81
CA THR A 36 0.80 10.86 5.15
C THR A 36 0.61 9.35 5.13
N VAL A 37 0.21 8.75 4.01
CA VAL A 37 -0.06 7.32 3.89
C VAL A 37 1.22 6.59 3.50
N PRO A 38 1.82 5.78 4.39
CA PRO A 38 3.03 5.03 4.05
C PRO A 38 2.74 3.90 3.07
N THR A 39 3.67 3.61 2.16
CA THR A 39 3.62 2.42 1.29
C THR A 39 3.51 1.13 2.10
N GLY A 40 4.06 1.10 3.32
CA GLY A 40 3.89 -0.01 4.26
C GLY A 40 2.42 -0.38 4.50
N ASN A 41 1.49 0.59 4.52
CA ASN A 41 0.07 0.30 4.72
C ASN A 41 -0.53 -0.53 3.56
N LEU A 42 -0.12 -0.24 2.32
CA LEU A 42 -0.54 -1.02 1.16
C LEU A 42 0.02 -2.44 1.23
N LEU A 43 1.31 -2.59 1.54
CA LEU A 43 1.95 -3.90 1.64
C LEU A 43 1.32 -4.76 2.73
N LEU A 44 1.08 -4.17 3.91
CA LEU A 44 0.41 -4.86 5.03
C LEU A 44 -0.96 -5.38 4.61
N SER A 45 -1.77 -4.54 3.95
CA SER A 45 -3.09 -4.92 3.47
C SER A 45 -3.07 -5.98 2.37
N ILE A 46 -2.06 -5.97 1.49
CA ILE A 46 -1.92 -7.01 0.47
C ILE A 46 -1.58 -8.35 1.12
N LEU A 47 -0.68 -8.38 2.11
CA LEU A 47 -0.30 -9.62 2.82
C LEU A 47 -1.52 -10.33 3.43
N ASP A 48 -2.43 -9.60 4.08
CA ASP A 48 -3.65 -10.20 4.64
C ASP A 48 -4.53 -10.86 3.57
N LYS A 49 -4.58 -10.30 2.35
CA LYS A 49 -5.34 -10.89 1.25
C LYS A 49 -4.77 -12.25 0.81
N PHE A 50 -3.48 -12.46 1.04
CA PHE A 50 -2.77 -13.73 0.83
C PHE A 50 -2.75 -14.63 2.08
N ASP A 51 -3.55 -14.34 3.10
CA ASP A 51 -3.60 -15.10 4.37
C ASP A 51 -2.30 -15.02 5.20
N ILE A 52 -1.45 -14.04 4.90
CA ILE A 52 -0.20 -13.77 5.61
C ILE A 52 -0.47 -12.66 6.63
N HIS A 53 -0.74 -13.06 7.86
CA HIS A 53 -1.08 -12.13 8.93
C HIS A 53 0.19 -11.60 9.61
N GLN A 54 0.35 -10.27 9.61
CA GLN A 54 1.43 -9.56 10.30
C GLN A 54 0.84 -8.39 11.08
N ASP A 55 1.49 -8.01 12.18
CA ASP A 55 1.11 -6.82 12.94
C ASP A 55 1.61 -5.53 12.25
N SER A 56 2.76 -5.61 11.55
CA SER A 56 3.36 -4.49 10.83
C SER A 56 4.32 -4.95 9.72
N ILE A 57 4.59 -4.08 8.76
CA ILE A 57 5.67 -4.21 7.77
C ILE A 57 6.25 -2.82 7.45
N GLY A 58 7.57 -2.68 7.59
CA GLY A 58 8.26 -1.43 7.32
C GLY A 58 7.74 -0.30 8.22
N ASP A 59 7.27 0.79 7.58
CA ASP A 59 6.71 1.98 8.22
C ASP A 59 5.17 1.97 8.29
N SER A 60 4.54 0.79 8.16
CA SER A 60 3.09 0.67 8.23
C SER A 60 2.53 1.21 9.55
N THR A 61 1.52 2.06 9.46
CA THR A 61 0.74 2.60 10.59
C THR A 61 -0.65 1.96 10.69
N GLY A 62 -1.03 1.16 9.69
CA GLY A 62 -2.30 0.43 9.66
C GLY A 62 -2.56 -0.20 8.30
N ARG A 63 -3.73 -0.81 8.16
CA ARG A 63 -4.23 -1.36 6.89
C ARG A 63 -4.99 -0.27 6.13
N LEU A 64 -4.94 -0.32 4.81
CA LEU A 64 -5.80 0.50 3.96
C LEU A 64 -7.23 -0.05 3.97
N ASP A 65 -8.19 0.82 4.25
CA ASP A 65 -9.61 0.50 4.14
C ASP A 65 -10.01 0.26 2.69
N ASN A 66 -10.92 -0.70 2.47
CA ASN A 66 -11.51 -0.99 1.16
C ASN A 66 -10.47 -1.30 0.05
N LEU A 67 -9.44 -2.09 0.40
CA LEU A 67 -8.53 -2.70 -0.58
C LEU A 67 -9.23 -3.84 -1.34
#